data_AF-A0A841DDQ3-F1
#
_entry.id   AF-A0A841DDQ3-F1
#
_cell.length_a   1.000
_cell.length_b   1.000
_cell.length_c   1.000
_cell.angle_alpha   90.00
_cell.angle_beta   90.00
_cell.angle_gamma   90.00
#
_symmetry.space_group_name_H-M   'P 1'
#
loop_
_entity.id
_entity.type
_entity.pdbx_description
1 polymer ?
#
loop_
_entity_poly.entity_id
_entity_poly.type
_entity_poly.pdbx_seq_one_letter_code
_entity_poly.pdbx_strand_id
1 'polypeptide(L)' 'MAAHPEQGWSLLCNGVVLFEDTGELLPDGGVIEPHRPLVGAS' A
#
# COMPACT_ATOMS: atom_id res chain seq x y z
N MET A 1 -7.71 8.64 -11.49
CA MET A 1 -6.68 7.94 -10.68
C MET A 1 -5.40 8.71 -10.87
N ALA A 2 -4.94 9.43 -9.85
CA ALA A 2 -3.69 10.18 -9.89
C ALA A 2 -2.60 9.28 -9.32
N ALA A 3 -1.98 8.47 -10.18
CA ALA A 3 -0.76 7.76 -9.84
C ALA A 3 0.40 8.62 -10.32
N HIS A 4 1.13 9.22 -9.38
CA HIS A 4 2.41 9.87 -9.66
C HIS A 4 3.49 8.83 -9.40
N PRO A 5 4.09 8.22 -10.45
CA PRO A 5 4.96 7.05 -10.32
C PRO A 5 6.21 7.29 -9.44
N GLU A 6 6.55 8.54 -9.11
CA GLU A 6 7.63 8.88 -8.17
C GLU A 6 7.23 8.83 -6.67
N GLN A 7 5.94 8.74 -6.32
CA GLN A 7 5.49 8.84 -4.92
C GLN A 7 5.36 7.48 -4.19
N GLY A 8 5.34 6.35 -4.89
CA GLY A 8 5.30 5.02 -4.27
C GLY A 8 3.96 4.63 -3.62
N TRP A 9 2.88 5.37 -3.91
CA TRP A 9 1.52 5.06 -3.46
C TRP A 9 0.46 5.57 -4.43
N SER A 10 -0.75 5.02 -4.34
CA SER A 10 -1.95 5.44 -5.05
C SER A 10 -3.11 5.63 -4.09
N LEU A 11 -3.83 6.76 -4.20
CA LEU A 11 -5.09 6.97 -3.48
C LEU A 11 -6.26 6.38 -4.29
N LEU A 12 -6.94 5.41 -3.71
CA LEU A 12 -8.11 4.76 -4.29
C LEU A 12 -9.40 5.55 -3.98
N CYS A 13 -10.44 5.37 -4.80
CA CYS A 13 -11.70 6.09 -4.64
C CYS A 13 -12.45 5.78 -3.33
N ASN A 14 -12.15 4.65 -2.70
CA ASN A 14 -12.70 4.26 -1.40
C ASN A 14 -11.93 4.88 -0.22
N GLY A 15 -10.95 5.75 -0.48
CA GLY A 15 -10.15 6.42 0.55
C GLY A 15 -8.95 5.61 1.05
N VAL A 16 -8.70 4.41 0.49
CA VAL A 16 -7.53 3.60 0.82
C VAL A 16 -6.28 4.20 0.14
N VAL A 17 -5.19 4.31 0.89
CA VAL A 17 -3.86 4.58 0.33
C VAL A 17 -3.15 3.24 0.14
N LEU A 18 -2.93 2.85 -1.10
CA LEU A 18 -2.21 1.63 -1.47
C LEU A 18 -0.74 1.98 -1.74
N PHE A 19 0.18 1.32 -1.04
CA PHE A 19 1.62 1.43 -1.26
C PHE A 19 2.10 0.40 -2.30
N GLU A 20 3.21 0.67 -2.98
CA GLU A 20 3.76 -0.25 -3.99
C GLU A 20 4.21 -1.60 -3.42
N ASP A 21 4.50 -1.66 -2.13
CA ASP A 21 4.84 -2.90 -1.41
C ASP A 21 3.60 -3.69 -0.95
N THR A 22 2.40 -3.31 -1.43
CA THR A 22 1.07 -3.87 -1.09
C THR A 22 0.59 -3.56 0.33
N GLY A 23 1.28 -2.70 1.08
CA GLY A 23 0.73 -2.15 2.31
C GLY A 23 -0.48 -1.25 2.03
N GLU A 24 -1.37 -1.11 3.01
CA GLU A 24 -2.54 -0.22 2.91
C GLU A 24 -2.71 0.63 4.17
N LEU A 25 -3.05 1.91 3.99
CA LEU A 25 -3.65 2.75 5.02
C LEU A 25 -5.14 2.87 4.74
N LEU A 26 -5.94 2.37 5.67
CA LEU A 26 -7.39 2.37 5.60
C LEU A 26 -7.97 3.76 5.94
N PRO A 27 -9.19 4.07 5.48
CA PRO A 27 -9.83 5.36 5.75
C PRO A 27 -10.06 5.68 7.24
N ASP A 28 -10.13 4.64 8.08
CA ASP A 28 -10.26 4.74 9.54
C ASP A 28 -8.91 4.87 10.26
N GLY A 29 -7.80 4.89 9.52
CA GLY A 29 -6.44 4.95 10.05
C GLY A 29 -5.84 3.58 10.38
N GLY A 30 -6.56 2.48 10.09
CA GLY A 30 -6.02 1.13 10.21
C GLY A 30 -4.89 0.88 9.22
N VAL A 31 -3.93 0.04 9.62
CA VAL A 31 -2.76 -0.31 8.80
C VAL A 31 -2.81 -1.79 8.44
N ILE A 32 -2.66 -2.09 7.15
CA ILE A 32 -2.42 -3.44 6.64
C ILE A 32 -0.93 -3.53 6.28
N GLU A 33 -0.24 -4.48 6.88
CA GLU A 33 1.19 -4.68 6.63
C GLU A 33 1.45 -5.14 5.18
N PRO A 34 2.57 -4.71 4.57
CA PRO A 34 2.91 -5.09 3.22
C PRO A 34 3.15 -6.59 3.07
N HIS A 35 2.72 -7.16 1.95
CA HIS A 35 3.06 -8.52 1.57
C HIS A 35 4.49 -8.59 1.00
N ARG A 36 5.49 -8.50 1.87
CA ARG A 36 6.84 -8.93 1.50
C ARG A 36 6.86 -10.45 1.31
N PRO A 37 7.46 -10.98 0.23
CA PRO A 37 7.93 -12.35 0.29
C PRO A 37 8.90 -12.44 1.48
N LEU A 38 8.67 -13.38 2.40
CA LEU A 38 9.62 -13.69 3.47
C LEU A 38 10.92 -14.15 2.79
N VAL A 39 11.84 -13.22 2.54
CA VAL A 39 13.21 -13.54 2.15
C VAL A 39 13.87 -14.19 3.37
N GLY A 40 13.68 -15.50 3.52
CA GLY A 40 14.15 -16.22 4.70
C GLY A 40 13.52 -17.58 5.00
N ALA A 41 12.55 -18.06 4.21
CA ALA A 41 12.22 -19.49 4.22
C ALA A 41 13.13 -20.21 3.21
N SER A 42 14.39 -20.40 3.59
CA SER A 42 15.27 -21.44 3.03
C SER A 42 15.18 -22.70 3.87
#